data_AF-M0ZM87-F1
#
_entry.id   AF-M0ZM87-F1
#
_cell.length_a   1.000
_cell.length_b   1.000
_cell.length_c   1.000
_cell.angle_alpha   90.00
_cell.angle_beta   90.00
_cell.angle_gamma   90.00
#
_symmetry.space_group_name_H-M   'P 1'
#
loop_
_entity.id
_entity.type
_entity.pdbx_description
1 polymer ?
#
loop_
_entity_poly.entity_id
_entity_poly.type
_entity_poly.pdbx_seq_one_letter_code
_entity_poly.pdbx_strand_id
1 'polypeptide(L)'
;MPTACADLFWNPRDIQKATQNFTTILGQGSFGPVYKAAMPAGGVVAVKVLATDSKQGEKEFFTEVTLLGRLHHRNLVNLVGYCVDKGHRMLIYEFMSNGSLANLLYSEEYSLSWEDRVQIALDISHGVEYLHDGVV
;
A
#
# COMPACT_ATOMS: atom_id res chain seq x y z
N MET A 1 18.06 9.83 5.38
CA MET A 1 16.87 9.15 5.90
C MET A 1 16.79 9.39 7.40
N PRO A 2 15.66 9.87 7.94
CA PRO A 2 15.47 9.99 9.39
C PRO A 2 15.58 8.62 10.07
N THR A 3 16.17 8.55 11.25
CA THR A 3 16.40 7.32 12.04
C THR A 3 15.13 6.52 12.31
N ALA A 4 13.97 7.17 12.47
CA ALA A 4 12.70 6.52 12.74
C ALA A 4 12.14 5.65 11.59
N CYS A 5 12.59 5.85 10.34
CA CYS A 5 12.15 5.04 9.21
C CYS A 5 13.04 3.81 9.00
N ALA A 6 14.23 3.75 9.62
CA ALA A 6 15.17 2.64 9.40
C ALA A 6 14.57 1.29 9.83
N ASP A 7 13.72 1.28 10.85
CA ASP A 7 13.06 0.08 11.38
C ASP A 7 12.00 -0.51 10.43
N LEU A 8 11.59 0.25 9.42
CA LEU A 8 10.63 -0.18 8.39
C LEU A 8 11.32 -0.81 7.17
N PHE A 9 12.65 -0.90 7.14
CA PHE A 9 13.37 -1.48 6.00
C PHE A 9 13.27 -3.00 5.97
N TRP A 10 12.86 -3.55 4.82
CA TRP A 10 12.77 -4.99 4.57
C TRP A 10 13.82 -5.43 3.54
N ASN A 11 14.42 -6.60 3.76
CA ASN A 11 15.44 -7.13 2.88
C ASN A 11 14.85 -7.51 1.50
N PRO A 12 15.47 -7.10 0.38
CA PRO A 12 15.01 -7.47 -0.96
C PRO A 12 14.83 -8.97 -1.20
N ARG A 13 15.70 -9.81 -0.63
CA ARG A 13 15.62 -11.26 -0.78
C ARG A 13 14.39 -11.84 -0.10
N ASP A 14 14.01 -11.28 1.06
CA ASP A 14 12.83 -11.70 1.80
C ASP A 14 11.56 -11.29 1.05
N ILE A 15 11.53 -10.08 0.49
CA ILE A 15 10.43 -9.62 -0.38
C ILE A 15 10.29 -10.53 -1.60
N GLN A 16 11.39 -10.80 -2.31
CA GLN A 16 11.39 -11.66 -3.49
C GLN A 16 10.86 -13.06 -3.16
N LYS A 17 11.26 -13.63 -2.02
CA LYS A 17 10.77 -14.94 -1.57
C LYS A 17 9.28 -14.88 -1.19
N ALA A 18 8.86 -13.86 -0.45
CA ALA A 18 7.49 -13.70 0.01
C ALA A 18 6.51 -13.47 -1.16
N THR A 19 6.92 -12.75 -2.19
CA THR A 19 6.13 -12.55 -3.43
C THR A 19 6.25 -13.70 -4.42
N GLN A 20 7.02 -14.75 -4.09
CA GLN A 20 7.32 -15.88 -4.99
C GLN A 20 7.87 -15.41 -6.35
N ASN A 21 8.82 -14.46 -6.34
CA ASN A 21 9.34 -13.75 -7.51
C ASN A 21 8.27 -12.90 -8.23
N PHE A 22 7.45 -12.16 -7.47
CA PHE A 22 6.47 -11.20 -8.02
C PHE A 22 5.46 -11.84 -8.98
N THR A 23 4.95 -13.02 -8.64
CA THR A 23 4.06 -13.81 -9.53
C THR A 23 2.60 -13.41 -9.43
N THR A 24 2.10 -13.08 -8.22
CA THR A 24 0.68 -12.81 -7.99
C THR A 24 0.41 -11.32 -7.94
N ILE A 25 -0.18 -10.76 -9.00
CA ILE A 25 -0.59 -9.36 -9.08
C ILE A 25 -1.96 -9.18 -8.41
N LEU A 26 -2.04 -8.20 -7.51
CA LEU A 26 -3.29 -7.75 -6.87
C LEU A 26 -3.96 -6.62 -7.66
N GLY A 27 -3.15 -5.81 -8.34
CA GLY A 27 -3.62 -4.71 -9.18
C GLY A 27 -2.46 -3.96 -9.83
N GLN A 28 -2.78 -3.11 -10.80
CA GLN A 28 -1.80 -2.28 -11.49
C GLN A 28 -2.42 -0.90 -11.74
N GLY A 29 -1.72 0.15 -11.30
CA GLY A 29 -2.10 1.53 -11.54
C GLY A 29 -0.99 2.33 -12.22
N SER A 30 -1.16 3.64 -12.31
CA SER A 30 -0.15 4.58 -12.82
C SER A 30 1.18 4.53 -12.05
N PHE A 31 1.14 4.12 -10.78
CA PHE A 31 2.29 4.05 -9.88
C PHE A 31 2.99 2.69 -9.91
N GLY A 32 2.59 1.79 -10.81
CA GLY A 32 3.16 0.46 -10.95
C GLY A 32 2.30 -0.67 -10.39
N PRO A 33 2.80 -1.92 -10.49
CA PRO A 33 2.09 -3.11 -10.05
C PRO A 33 2.14 -3.30 -8.52
N VAL A 34 1.10 -3.92 -7.98
CA VAL A 34 0.99 -4.35 -6.59
C VAL A 34 0.94 -5.87 -6.55
N TYR A 35 1.81 -6.48 -5.76
CA TYR A 35 1.93 -7.94 -5.63
C TYR A 35 1.49 -8.44 -4.27
N LYS A 36 0.95 -9.65 -4.21
CA LYS A 36 0.70 -10.35 -2.97
C LYS A 36 2.01 -10.94 -2.45
N ALA A 37 2.28 -10.79 -1.15
CA ALA A 37 3.41 -11.44 -0.50
C ALA A 37 2.95 -12.20 0.75
N ALA A 38 3.35 -13.47 0.85
CA ALA A 38 3.09 -14.31 2.02
C ALA A 38 4.32 -14.34 2.93
N MET A 39 4.15 -13.85 4.16
CA MET A 39 5.23 -13.76 5.14
C MET A 39 5.48 -15.11 5.81
N PRO A 40 6.75 -15.46 6.10
CA PRO A 40 7.08 -16.73 6.77
C PRO A 40 6.36 -16.95 8.11
N ALA A 41 6.05 -15.86 8.83
CA ALA A 41 5.38 -15.89 10.13
C ALA A 41 3.83 -15.99 10.04
N GLY A 42 3.25 -16.18 8.85
CA GLY A 42 1.80 -16.40 8.69
C GLY A 42 0.95 -15.17 8.37
N GLY A 43 1.55 -14.07 7.92
CA GLY A 43 0.84 -12.86 7.46
C GLY A 43 0.83 -12.70 5.94
N VAL A 44 -0.06 -11.84 5.42
CA VAL A 44 -0.07 -11.42 4.00
C VAL A 44 0.09 -9.92 3.93
N VAL A 45 0.93 -9.45 3.01
CA VAL A 45 1.14 -8.02 2.73
C VAL A 45 1.00 -7.75 1.23
N ALA A 46 0.80 -6.48 0.89
CA ALA A 46 0.78 -5.98 -0.47
C ALA A 46 2.08 -5.23 -0.77
N VAL A 47 2.78 -5.61 -1.85
CA VAL A 47 4.05 -5.00 -2.26
C VAL A 47 3.83 -4.17 -3.52
N LYS A 48 3.79 -2.85 -3.38
CA LYS A 48 3.69 -1.89 -4.49
C LYS A 48 5.09 -1.60 -5.02
N VAL A 49 5.35 -1.94 -6.28
CA VAL A 49 6.62 -1.64 -6.95
C VAL A 49 6.47 -0.34 -7.73
N LEU A 50 7.25 0.67 -7.36
CA LEU A 50 7.20 1.99 -8.00
C LEU A 50 7.96 1.99 -9.31
N ALA A 51 7.44 2.71 -10.30
CA ALA A 51 8.09 2.88 -11.60
C ALA A 51 9.48 3.53 -11.45
N THR A 52 10.49 2.93 -12.05
CA THR A 52 11.91 3.30 -11.89
C THR A 52 12.39 4.39 -12.84
N ASP A 53 11.58 4.79 -13.81
CA ASP A 53 11.94 5.63 -14.95
C ASP A 53 11.63 7.12 -14.76
N SER A 54 11.14 7.54 -13.60
CA SER A 54 10.74 8.92 -13.35
C SER A 54 11.29 9.50 -12.05
N LYS A 55 11.69 10.78 -12.09
CA LYS A 55 11.93 11.59 -10.87
C LYS A 55 10.71 11.61 -9.94
N GLN A 56 9.53 11.39 -10.52
CA GLN A 56 8.27 11.31 -9.83
C GLN A 56 8.22 10.11 -8.87
N GLY A 57 8.61 8.91 -9.31
CA GLY A 57 8.63 7.70 -8.46
C GLY A 57 9.59 7.81 -7.27
N GLU A 58 10.71 8.52 -7.41
CA GLU A 58 11.61 8.81 -6.29
C GLU A 58 10.97 9.76 -5.27
N LYS A 59 10.37 10.85 -5.73
CA LYS A 59 9.69 11.81 -4.85
C LYS A 59 8.52 11.15 -4.11
N GLU A 60 7.72 10.35 -4.82
CA GLU A 60 6.60 9.59 -4.26
C GLU A 60 7.10 8.63 -3.19
N PHE A 61 8.14 7.85 -3.47
CA PHE A 61 8.73 6.95 -2.49
C PHE A 61 9.13 7.67 -1.20
N PHE A 62 9.90 8.76 -1.30
CA PHE A 62 10.35 9.49 -0.12
C PHE A 62 9.19 10.13 0.65
N THR A 63 8.19 10.64 -0.09
CA THR A 63 6.98 11.20 0.51
C THR A 63 6.22 10.12 1.28
N GLU A 64 5.92 8.98 0.65
CA GLU A 64 5.20 7.86 1.28
C GLU A 64 5.98 7.32 2.49
N VAL A 65 7.29 7.07 2.40
CA VAL A 65 8.09 6.55 3.52
C VAL A 65 8.17 7.53 4.69
N THR A 66 8.35 8.83 4.42
CA THR A 66 8.55 9.83 5.49
C THR A 66 7.24 10.21 6.16
N LEU A 67 6.16 10.27 5.39
CA LEU A 67 4.85 10.73 5.83
C LEU A 67 3.99 9.54 6.25
N LEU A 68 3.66 8.63 5.32
CA LEU A 68 2.78 7.48 5.60
C LEU A 68 3.41 6.48 6.58
N GLY A 69 4.74 6.40 6.65
CA GLY A 69 5.43 5.58 7.66
C GLY A 69 5.18 6.00 9.11
N ARG A 70 4.56 7.16 9.36
CA ARG A 70 4.23 7.67 10.71
C ARG A 70 2.73 7.85 10.93
N LEU A 71 1.93 7.69 9.88
CA LEU A 71 0.50 7.88 9.94
C LEU A 71 -0.19 6.58 10.31
N HIS A 72 -1.06 6.65 11.32
CA HIS A 72 -1.85 5.52 11.78
C HIS A 72 -3.29 5.98 11.95
N HIS A 73 -4.14 5.55 11.02
CA HIS A 73 -5.56 5.88 11.03
C HIS A 73 -6.37 4.71 10.50
N ARG A 74 -7.53 4.43 11.11
CA ARG A 74 -8.39 3.29 10.76
C ARG A 74 -8.89 3.30 9.31
N ASN A 75 -8.92 4.46 8.67
CA ASN A 75 -9.36 4.64 7.27
C ASN A 75 -8.19 4.87 6.30
N LEU A 76 -6.95 4.61 6.72
CA LEU A 76 -5.77 4.58 5.86
C LEU A 76 -5.15 3.18 5.90
N VAL A 77 -4.70 2.70 4.75
CA VAL A 77 -3.96 1.44 4.69
C VAL A 77 -2.56 1.68 5.24
N ASN A 78 -2.18 0.95 6.29
CA ASN A 78 -0.90 1.20 6.94
C ASN A 78 0.28 0.77 6.05
N LEU A 79 1.27 1.66 5.94
CA LEU A 79 2.58 1.32 5.42
C LEU A 79 3.34 0.56 6.52
N VAL A 80 3.62 -0.72 6.29
CA VAL A 80 4.32 -1.58 7.26
C VAL A 80 5.82 -1.70 6.98
N GLY A 81 6.25 -1.30 5.78
CA GLY A 81 7.66 -1.36 5.42
C GLY A 81 7.97 -0.76 4.06
N TYR A 82 9.26 -0.66 3.76
CA TYR A 82 9.77 -0.36 2.43
C TYR A 82 10.98 -1.21 2.08
N CYS A 83 11.26 -1.36 0.79
CA CYS A 83 12.43 -2.06 0.28
C CYS A 83 13.04 -1.29 -0.88
N VAL A 84 14.36 -1.29 -0.97
CA VAL A 84 15.12 -0.70 -2.08
C VAL A 84 16.12 -1.75 -2.59
N ASP A 85 16.03 -2.11 -3.87
CA ASP A 85 16.93 -3.07 -4.51
C ASP A 85 17.34 -2.59 -5.90
N LYS A 86 18.64 -2.36 -6.12
CA LYS A 86 19.22 -2.02 -7.44
C LYS A 86 18.46 -0.92 -8.21
N GLY A 87 17.91 0.07 -7.51
CA GLY A 87 17.13 1.17 -8.10
C GLY A 87 15.62 0.94 -8.13
N HIS A 88 15.14 -0.28 -7.86
CA HIS A 88 13.74 -0.57 -7.60
C HIS A 88 13.35 -0.13 -6.19
N ARG A 89 12.24 0.60 -6.10
CA ARG A 89 11.68 1.08 -4.84
C ARG A 89 10.34 0.41 -4.62
N MET A 90 10.16 -0.15 -3.44
CA MET A 90 9.00 -0.94 -3.10
C MET A 90 8.42 -0.46 -1.77
N LEU A 91 7.10 -0.41 -1.70
CA LEU A 91 6.35 -0.06 -0.51
C LEU A 91 5.53 -1.27 -0.10
N ILE A 92 5.57 -1.60 1.18
CA ILE A 92 4.88 -2.75 1.75
C ILE A 92 3.73 -2.25 2.61
N TYR A 93 2.53 -2.65 2.25
CA TYR A 93 1.27 -2.29 2.88
C TYR A 93 0.58 -3.50 3.50
N GLU A 94 -0.30 -3.26 4.47
CA GLU A 94 -1.25 -4.26 4.92
C GLU A 94 -2.08 -4.80 3.74
N PHE A 95 -2.38 -6.10 3.77
CA PHE A 95 -3.18 -6.73 2.73
C PHE A 95 -4.68 -6.55 2.99
N MET A 96 -5.39 -5.98 2.02
CA MET A 96 -6.85 -5.79 2.07
C MET A 96 -7.57 -6.98 1.44
N SER A 97 -8.07 -7.90 2.26
CA SER A 97 -8.67 -9.17 1.80
C SER A 97 -9.91 -9.02 0.94
N ASN A 98 -10.68 -7.94 1.12
CA ASN A 98 -11.91 -7.67 0.37
C ASN A 98 -11.65 -7.03 -1.00
N GLY A 99 -10.38 -6.89 -1.39
CA GLY A 99 -10.00 -6.29 -2.66
C GLY A 99 -10.27 -4.78 -2.73
N SER A 100 -10.37 -4.26 -3.95
CA SER A 100 -10.60 -2.84 -4.18
C SER A 100 -12.09 -2.49 -4.15
N LEU A 101 -12.41 -1.22 -3.88
CA LEU A 101 -13.79 -0.74 -3.99
C LEU A 101 -14.36 -0.91 -5.41
N ALA A 102 -13.54 -0.82 -6.46
CA ALA A 102 -13.97 -1.08 -7.82
C ALA A 102 -14.44 -2.53 -8.01
N ASN A 103 -13.75 -3.51 -7.39
CA ASN A 103 -14.18 -4.90 -7.42
C ASN A 103 -15.55 -5.07 -6.76
N LEU A 104 -15.82 -4.36 -5.67
CA LEU A 104 -17.10 -4.45 -4.94
C LEU A 104 -18.24 -3.69 -5.63
N LEU A 105 -17.95 -2.56 -6.28
CA LEU A 105 -18.95 -1.75 -6.96
C LEU A 105 -19.40 -2.35 -8.30
N TYR A 106 -18.49 -3.02 -9.00
CA TYR A 106 -18.72 -3.57 -10.34
C TYR A 106 -18.79 -5.10 -10.36
N SER A 107 -18.91 -5.76 -9.20
CA SER A 107 -19.11 -7.20 -9.14
C SER A 107 -20.53 -7.56 -9.61
N GLU A 108 -20.65 -8.69 -10.33
CA GLU A 108 -21.93 -9.31 -10.64
C GLU A 108 -22.45 -10.18 -9.47
N GLU A 109 -21.55 -10.63 -8.58
CA GLU A 109 -21.87 -11.53 -7.47
C GLU A 109 -22.23 -10.79 -6.18
N TYR A 110 -21.72 -9.57 -5.99
CA TYR A 110 -21.89 -8.78 -4.79
C TYR A 110 -22.41 -7.39 -5.13
N SER A 111 -23.42 -6.91 -4.39
CA SER A 111 -23.89 -5.53 -4.49
C SER A 111 -23.77 -4.82 -3.15
N LEU A 112 -23.03 -3.73 -3.11
CA LEU A 112 -23.01 -2.85 -1.92
C LEU A 112 -24.39 -2.20 -1.75
N SER A 113 -24.95 -2.31 -0.55
CA SER A 113 -26.18 -1.62 -0.18
C SER A 113 -25.97 -0.10 -0.20
N TRP A 114 -27.07 0.67 -0.19
CA TRP A 114 -26.95 2.12 -0.09
C TRP A 114 -26.26 2.56 1.20
N GLU A 115 -26.56 1.89 2.31
CA GLU A 115 -25.95 2.14 3.61
C GLU A 115 -24.44 1.90 3.58
N ASP A 116 -24.00 0.77 3.02
CA ASP A 116 -22.57 0.46 2.86
C ASP A 116 -21.85 1.53 2.03
N ARG A 117 -22.46 2.00 0.94
CA ARG A 117 -21.88 3.03 0.08
C ARG A 117 -21.70 4.36 0.82
N VAL A 118 -22.70 4.76 1.60
CA VAL A 118 -22.63 5.98 2.42
C VAL A 118 -21.57 5.83 3.50
N GLN A 119 -21.49 4.67 4.15
CA GLN A 119 -20.47 4.41 5.17
C GLN A 119 -19.06 4.42 4.58
N ILE A 120 -18.85 3.81 3.41
CA ILE A 120 -17.56 3.84 2.69
C ILE A 120 -17.19 5.28 2.32
N ALA A 121 -18.12 6.09 1.82
CA ALA A 121 -17.87 7.48 1.50
C ALA A 121 -17.46 8.30 2.73
N LEU A 122 -18.15 8.09 3.85
CA LEU A 122 -17.83 8.73 5.13
C LEU A 122 -16.44 8.31 5.64
N ASP A 123 -16.13 7.02 5.60
CA ASP A 123 -14.83 6.49 5.98
C ASP A 123 -13.69 7.06 5.11
N ILE A 124 -13.90 7.18 3.80
CA ILE A 124 -12.96 7.86 2.89
C ILE A 124 -12.76 9.32 3.31
N SER A 125 -13.84 10.04 3.64
CA SER A 125 -13.73 11.44 4.07
C SER A 125 -12.92 11.60 5.36
N HIS A 126 -13.08 10.72 6.36
CA HIS A 126 -12.26 10.75 7.57
C HIS A 126 -10.79 10.45 7.28
N GLY A 127 -10.51 9.52 6.37
CA GLY A 127 -9.14 9.24 5.91
C GLY A 127 -8.47 10.45 5.26
N VAL A 128 -9.21 11.17 4.41
CA VAL A 128 -8.72 12.39 3.74
C VAL A 128 -8.56 13.56 4.71
N GLU A 129 -9.51 13.76 5.62
CA GLU A 129 -9.42 14.75 6.70
C GLU A 129 -8.16 14.55 7.53
N TYR A 130 -7.90 13.31 7.97
CA TYR A 130 -6.70 12.97 8.72
C TYR A 130 -5.40 13.26 7.94
N LEU A 131 -5.39 12.97 6.63
CA LEU A 131 -4.25 13.30 5.76
C LEU A 131 -4.03 14.81 5.62
N HIS A 132 -5.07 15.62 5.70
CA HIS A 132 -4.96 17.08 5.63
C HIS A 132 -4.51 17.69 6.96
N ASP A 133 -5.00 17.18 8.09
CA ASP A 133 -4.65 17.68 9.42
C ASP A 133 -3.22 17.29 9.84
N GLY A 134 -2.73 16.13 9.40
CA GLY A 134 -1.39 15.62 9.73
C GLY A 134 -0.22 16.25 8.94
N VAL A 135 -0.50 17.23 8.05
CA VAL A 135 0.48 17.85 7.12
C VAL A 135 0.70 19.35 7.41
N VAL A 136 0.24 19.85 8.57
CA VAL A 136 0.49 21.24 9.02
C VAL A 136 1.57 21.30 10.09
#